data_AF-A0A6G2QLD6-F1
#
_entry.id   AF-A0A6G2QLD6-F1
#
_cell.length_a   1.000
_cell.length_b   1.000
_cell.length_c   1.000
_cell.angle_alpha   90.00
_cell.angle_beta   90.00
_cell.angle_gamma   90.00
#
_symmetry.space_group_name_H-M   'P 1'
#
loop_
_entity.id
_entity.type
_entity.pdbx_description
1 polymer ?
#
loop_
_entity_poly.entity_id
_entity_poly.type
_entity_poly.pdbx_seq_one_letter_code
_entity_poly.pdbx_strand_id
1 'polypeptide(L)'
;MIRFKPGAPRWVPSRFRSRALTLAVPTAWGAVAVTYRMACPLAHDDALGARLVSSAVMCTVVMGVVMHVRRRLLDELRRARRIADAAQSVVLRPPPPRVDGLAVAAVHLSADRGARIGGDLYEVVATEHGVRAVIGDVRGHGLGAARTVAAVLGSFREAAHDEAELAGVLRRLERAMARHL
;
A
#
# COMPACT_ATOMS: atom_id res chain seq x y z
N MET A 1 -30.33 -9.36 -11.08
CA MET A 1 -29.86 -8.76 -12.35
C MET A 1 -29.06 -7.51 -12.01
N ILE A 2 -27.73 -7.63 -11.89
CA ILE A 2 -26.87 -6.54 -11.42
C ILE A 2 -26.02 -6.04 -12.60
N ARG A 3 -26.13 -4.74 -12.84
CA ARG A 3 -25.67 -4.00 -14.02
C ARG A 3 -24.22 -3.56 -13.82
N PHE A 4 -23.29 -4.01 -14.67
CA PHE A 4 -21.93 -3.46 -14.75
C PHE A 4 -21.95 -2.12 -15.48
N LYS A 5 -21.40 -1.07 -14.85
CA LYS A 5 -21.27 0.28 -15.41
C LYS A 5 -19.86 0.45 -15.99
N PRO A 6 -19.68 0.79 -17.29
CA PRO A 6 -18.35 0.99 -17.86
C PRO A 6 -17.74 2.32 -17.38
N GLY A 7 -16.49 2.27 -16.94
CA GLY A 7 -15.72 3.42 -16.46
C GLY A 7 -15.31 4.35 -17.60
N ALA A 8 -15.62 5.64 -17.46
CA ALA A 8 -15.20 6.71 -18.36
C ALA A 8 -13.68 6.97 -18.29
N PRO A 9 -13.05 7.48 -19.38
CA PRO A 9 -11.63 7.79 -19.40
C PRO A 9 -11.31 8.97 -18.46
N ARG A 10 -10.46 8.71 -17.47
CA ARG A 10 -9.97 9.72 -16.52
C ARG A 10 -8.89 10.57 -17.20
N TRP A 11 -9.25 11.80 -17.54
CA TRP A 11 -8.32 12.87 -17.89
C TRP A 11 -7.24 13.02 -16.80
N VAL A 12 -5.98 12.84 -17.19
CA VAL A 12 -4.81 13.08 -16.34
C VAL A 12 -4.38 14.53 -16.58
N PRO A 13 -4.56 15.47 -15.63
CA PRO A 13 -3.99 16.80 -15.79
C PRO A 13 -2.47 16.71 -15.68
N SER A 14 -1.77 17.39 -16.59
CA SER A 14 -0.32 17.46 -16.70
C SER A 14 0.32 18.10 -15.45
N ARG A 15 0.77 17.26 -14.51
CA ARG A 15 1.39 17.66 -13.23
C ARG A 15 2.86 18.10 -13.33
N PHE A 16 3.33 18.51 -14.52
CA PHE A 16 4.77 18.74 -14.74
C PHE A 16 5.24 20.15 -14.34
N ARG A 17 4.33 21.11 -14.15
CA ARG A 17 4.69 22.53 -14.02
C ARG A 17 4.78 23.08 -12.58
N SER A 18 4.33 22.33 -11.55
CA SER A 18 4.26 22.84 -10.15
C SER A 18 5.42 22.43 -9.24
N ARG A 19 6.40 21.67 -9.73
CA ARG A 19 7.53 21.15 -8.95
C ARG A 19 8.61 22.19 -8.66
N ALA A 20 8.80 23.16 -9.55
CA ALA A 20 9.80 24.22 -9.37
C ALA A 20 9.32 25.33 -8.41
N LEU A 21 8.00 25.59 -8.39
CA LEU A 21 7.43 26.68 -7.58
C LEU A 21 7.49 26.42 -6.06
N THR A 22 7.47 25.15 -5.63
CA THR A 22 7.38 24.82 -4.19
C THR A 22 8.72 24.84 -3.47
N LEU A 23 9.84 24.73 -4.20
CA LEU A 23 11.20 24.91 -3.66
C LEU A 23 11.67 26.37 -3.78
N ALA A 24 11.23 27.10 -4.80
CA ALA A 24 11.63 28.47 -5.05
C ALA A 24 11.13 29.46 -3.99
N VAL A 25 9.93 29.23 -3.43
CA VAL A 25 9.31 30.15 -2.46
C VAL A 25 10.11 30.26 -1.14
N PRO A 26 10.49 29.16 -0.45
CA PRO A 26 11.27 29.26 0.78
C PRO A 26 12.70 29.75 0.54
N THR A 27 13.33 29.40 -0.60
CA THR A 27 14.67 29.91 -0.95
C THR A 27 14.64 31.41 -1.28
N ALA A 28 13.59 31.88 -1.96
CA ALA A 28 13.43 33.30 -2.29
C ALA A 28 13.16 34.15 -1.04
N TRP A 29 12.33 33.67 -0.11
CA TRP A 29 12.10 34.35 1.16
C TRP A 29 13.37 34.40 2.03
N GLY A 30 14.13 33.29 2.08
CA GLY A 30 15.43 33.26 2.76
C GLY A 30 16.42 34.27 2.16
N ALA A 31 16.47 34.38 0.84
CA ALA A 31 17.32 35.34 0.15
C ALA A 31 16.91 36.80 0.43
N VAL A 32 15.61 37.13 0.38
CA VAL A 32 15.10 38.48 0.67
C VAL A 32 15.44 38.93 2.09
N ALA A 33 15.32 38.05 3.08
CA ALA A 33 15.68 38.35 4.47
C ALA A 33 17.19 38.62 4.65
N VAL A 34 18.03 37.87 3.92
CA VAL A 34 19.50 38.06 3.93
C VAL A 34 19.91 39.34 3.20
N THR A 35 19.26 39.68 2.09
CA THR A 35 19.53 40.90 1.34
C THR A 35 19.07 42.15 2.11
N TYR A 36 17.92 42.10 2.77
CA TYR A 36 17.45 43.17 3.66
C TYR A 36 18.46 43.46 4.79
N ARG A 37 19.11 42.41 5.32
CA ARG A 37 20.18 42.49 6.32
C ARG A 37 21.45 43.21 5.81
N MET A 38 21.76 43.08 4.52
CA MET A 38 22.95 43.69 3.92
C MET A 38 22.71 45.12 3.45
N ALA A 39 21.46 45.47 3.12
CA ALA A 39 21.11 46.76 2.55
C ALA A 39 20.75 47.84 3.59
N CYS A 40 20.40 47.48 4.82
CA CYS A 40 20.00 48.44 5.86
C CYS A 40 21.01 48.47 7.03
N PRO A 41 21.87 49.50 7.12
CA PRO A 41 22.88 49.61 8.20
C PRO A 41 22.30 50.04 9.57
N LEU A 42 21.01 50.41 9.63
CA LEU A 42 20.32 50.86 10.86
C LEU A 42 19.89 49.73 11.81
N ALA A 43 20.15 48.46 11.48
CA ALA A 43 19.79 47.30 12.32
C ALA A 43 20.93 46.82 13.23
N HIS A 44 22.02 47.60 13.36
CA HIS A 44 23.22 47.18 14.11
C HIS A 44 23.01 47.19 15.64
N ASP A 45 21.99 47.87 16.17
CA ASP A 45 21.76 47.99 17.61
C ASP A 45 20.91 46.84 18.21
N ASP A 46 20.16 46.07 17.41
CA ASP A 46 19.24 45.01 17.88
C ASP A 46 19.79 43.58 17.63
N ALA A 47 20.89 43.25 18.30
CA ALA A 47 21.54 41.93 18.21
C ALA A 47 20.61 40.76 18.58
N LEU A 48 19.59 40.99 19.42
CA LEU A 48 18.58 39.99 19.80
C LEU A 48 17.56 39.73 18.68
N GLY A 49 17.07 40.77 18.01
CA GLY A 49 16.14 40.65 16.88
C GLY A 49 16.76 39.88 15.72
N ALA A 50 18.03 40.16 15.42
CA ALA A 50 18.79 39.46 14.38
C ALA A 50 18.95 37.95 14.67
N ARG A 51 19.15 37.56 15.93
CA ARG A 51 19.26 36.15 16.35
C ARG A 51 17.92 35.43 16.27
N LEU A 52 16.83 36.10 16.65
CA LEU A 52 15.47 35.54 16.56
C LEU A 52 15.05 35.31 15.11
N VAL A 53 15.31 36.28 14.22
CA VAL A 53 14.97 36.17 12.80
C VAL A 53 15.78 35.07 12.11
N SER A 54 17.10 35.02 12.34
CA SER A 54 17.95 33.96 11.75
C SER A 54 17.57 32.56 12.24
N SER A 55 17.23 32.41 13.52
CA SER A 55 16.73 31.14 14.08
C SER A 55 15.38 30.74 13.47
N ALA A 56 14.45 31.69 13.30
CA ALA A 56 13.16 31.44 12.68
C ALA A 56 13.28 31.01 11.22
N VAL A 57 14.16 31.67 10.45
CA VAL A 57 14.47 31.28 9.06
C VAL A 57 15.08 29.87 9.01
N MET A 58 16.04 29.55 9.89
CA MET A 58 16.64 28.22 9.92
C MET A 58 15.60 27.13 10.26
N CYS A 59 14.74 27.38 11.25
CA CYS A 59 13.65 26.47 11.63
C CYS A 59 12.68 26.22 10.46
N THR A 60 12.28 27.27 9.73
CA THR A 60 11.36 27.10 8.58
C THR A 60 12.00 26.32 7.44
N VAL A 61 13.29 26.55 7.15
CA VAL A 61 14.03 25.78 6.14
C VAL A 61 14.14 24.31 6.54
N VAL A 62 14.56 24.03 7.78
CA VAL A 62 14.69 22.66 8.29
C VAL A 62 13.35 21.94 8.27
N MET A 63 12.28 22.59 8.74
CA MET A 63 10.93 22.03 8.71
C MET A 63 10.45 21.76 7.28
N GLY A 64 10.78 22.65 6.33
CA GLY A 64 10.50 22.47 4.92
C GLY A 64 11.20 21.24 4.33
N VAL A 65 12.50 21.06 4.62
CA VAL A 65 13.29 19.90 4.18
C VAL A 65 12.77 18.61 4.79
N VAL A 66 12.54 18.58 6.11
CA VAL A 66 11.99 17.41 6.81
C VAL A 66 10.64 17.02 6.24
N MET A 67 9.74 18.00 6.03
CA MET A 67 8.44 17.74 5.42
C MET A 67 8.55 17.26 3.98
N HIS A 68 9.52 17.76 3.21
CA HIS A 68 9.77 17.28 1.85
C HIS A 68 10.20 15.81 1.83
N VAL A 69 11.21 15.46 2.63
CA VAL A 69 11.73 14.08 2.74
C VAL A 69 10.62 13.14 3.24
N ARG A 70 9.89 13.53 4.29
CA ARG A 70 8.75 12.73 4.79
C ARG A 70 7.69 12.50 3.72
N ARG A 71 7.34 13.53 2.93
CA ARG A 71 6.36 13.36 1.83
C ARG A 71 6.86 12.40 0.76
N ARG A 72 8.15 12.45 0.40
CA ARG A 72 8.76 11.52 -0.56
C ARG A 72 8.66 10.07 -0.09
N LEU A 73 9.11 9.81 1.14
CA LEU A 73 9.07 8.48 1.74
C LEU A 73 7.63 7.94 1.84
N LEU A 74 6.69 8.78 2.27
CA LEU A 74 5.28 8.40 2.34
C LEU A 74 4.69 8.08 0.95
N ASP A 75 5.07 8.82 -0.08
CA ASP A 75 4.60 8.56 -1.44
C ASP A 75 5.17 7.28 -2.04
N GLU A 76 6.43 6.94 -1.73
CA GLU A 76 7.05 5.67 -2.12
C GLU A 76 6.37 4.48 -1.42
N LEU A 77 6.18 4.57 -0.10
CA LEU A 77 5.45 3.57 0.68
C LEU A 77 4.04 3.36 0.14
N ARG A 78 3.31 4.43 -0.19
CA ARG A 78 1.97 4.34 -0.80
C ARG A 78 1.99 3.67 -2.18
N ARG A 79 3.02 3.89 -2.99
CA ARG A 79 3.16 3.21 -4.29
C ARG A 79 3.42 1.72 -4.10
N ALA A 80 4.39 1.36 -3.27
CA ALA A 80 4.68 -0.03 -2.94
C ALA A 80 3.42 -0.74 -2.38
N ARG A 81 2.68 -0.07 -1.48
CA ARG A 81 1.41 -0.56 -0.94
C ARG A 81 0.37 -0.82 -2.03
N ARG A 82 0.16 0.12 -2.94
CA ARG A 82 -0.81 -0.05 -4.05
C ARG A 82 -0.46 -1.20 -4.97
N ILE A 83 0.82 -1.41 -5.25
CA ILE A 83 1.29 -2.54 -6.07
C ILE A 83 1.04 -3.85 -5.32
N ALA A 84 1.32 -3.88 -4.02
CA ALA A 84 1.07 -5.03 -3.17
C ALA A 84 -0.43 -5.39 -3.08
N ASP A 85 -1.29 -4.39 -2.84
CA ASP A 85 -2.75 -4.57 -2.82
C ASP A 85 -3.27 -5.07 -4.17
N ALA A 86 -2.76 -4.53 -5.28
CA ALA A 86 -3.11 -4.99 -6.62
C ALA A 86 -2.68 -6.44 -6.85
N ALA A 87 -1.45 -6.81 -6.46
CA ALA A 87 -0.96 -8.19 -6.56
C ALA A 87 -1.79 -9.17 -5.72
N GLN A 88 -2.16 -8.79 -4.49
CA GLN A 88 -3.00 -9.62 -3.63
C GLN A 88 -4.41 -9.79 -4.21
N SER A 89 -4.98 -8.75 -4.83
CA SER A 89 -6.30 -8.86 -5.48
C SER A 89 -6.35 -9.87 -6.63
N VAL A 90 -5.20 -10.16 -7.26
CA VAL A 90 -5.10 -11.22 -8.28
C VAL A 90 -5.09 -12.62 -7.64
N VAL A 91 -4.56 -12.73 -6.42
CA VAL A 91 -4.46 -13.98 -5.67
C VAL A 91 -5.80 -14.40 -5.06
N LEU A 92 -6.50 -13.46 -4.40
CA LEU A 92 -7.82 -13.65 -3.79
C LEU A 92 -8.91 -13.35 -4.81
N ARG A 93 -9.29 -14.35 -5.61
CA ARG A 93 -10.44 -14.22 -6.52
C ARG A 93 -11.75 -14.40 -5.74
N PRO A 94 -12.73 -13.49 -5.88
CA PRO A 94 -14.05 -13.70 -5.30
C PRO A 94 -14.66 -14.96 -5.91
N PRO A 95 -15.14 -15.92 -5.08
CA PRO A 95 -15.75 -17.14 -5.58
C PRO A 95 -17.02 -16.79 -6.37
N PRO A 96 -17.35 -17.55 -7.42
CA PRO A 96 -18.59 -17.37 -8.13
C PRO A 96 -19.76 -17.60 -7.16
N PRO A 97 -20.91 -16.92 -7.34
CA PRO A 97 -22.05 -17.00 -6.43
C PRO A 97 -22.64 -18.41 -6.34
N ARG A 98 -22.33 -19.27 -7.31
CA ARG A 98 -22.62 -20.70 -7.28
C ARG A 98 -21.42 -21.53 -7.71
N VAL A 99 -21.15 -22.59 -6.97
CA VAL A 99 -20.13 -23.60 -7.27
C VAL A 99 -20.83 -24.96 -7.21
N ASP A 100 -20.96 -25.63 -8.35
CA ASP A 100 -21.62 -26.95 -8.49
C ASP A 100 -22.98 -27.05 -7.74
N GLY A 101 -23.86 -26.08 -8.00
CA GLY A 101 -25.19 -26.01 -7.38
C GLY A 101 -25.24 -25.44 -5.95
N LEU A 102 -24.11 -25.33 -5.25
CA LEU A 102 -24.02 -24.71 -3.92
C LEU A 102 -23.95 -23.18 -4.03
N ALA A 103 -24.71 -22.48 -3.19
CA ALA A 103 -24.59 -21.03 -3.06
C ALA A 103 -23.34 -20.68 -2.25
N VAL A 104 -22.46 -19.86 -2.82
CA VAL A 104 -21.19 -19.47 -2.19
C VAL A 104 -21.14 -17.95 -2.07
N ALA A 105 -20.82 -17.46 -0.88
CA ALA A 105 -20.55 -16.06 -0.61
C ALA A 105 -19.28 -15.97 0.23
N ALA A 106 -18.41 -15.02 -0.09
CA ALA A 106 -17.24 -14.71 0.70
C ALA A 106 -17.15 -13.21 0.94
N VAL A 107 -16.88 -12.84 2.19
CA VAL A 107 -16.70 -11.45 2.59
C VAL A 107 -15.38 -11.36 3.34
N HIS A 108 -14.47 -10.54 2.82
CA HIS A 108 -13.21 -10.22 3.50
C HIS A 108 -13.35 -8.85 4.17
N LEU A 109 -13.36 -8.83 5.50
CA LEU A 109 -13.44 -7.61 6.30
C LEU A 109 -12.05 -7.30 6.87
N SER A 110 -11.32 -6.38 6.26
CA SER A 110 -10.03 -5.94 6.80
C SER A 110 -10.26 -5.05 8.03
N ALA A 111 -9.65 -5.41 9.17
CA ALA A 111 -9.79 -4.68 10.43
C ALA A 111 -9.07 -3.32 10.45
N ASP A 112 -8.11 -3.07 9.56
CA ASP A 112 -7.19 -1.94 9.70
C ASP A 112 -7.08 -1.03 8.45
N ARG A 113 -7.08 0.29 8.67
CA ARG A 113 -7.05 1.32 7.62
C ARG A 113 -5.68 1.45 6.94
N GLY A 114 -4.61 0.95 7.56
CA GLY A 114 -3.26 0.86 7.00
C GLY A 114 -2.84 -0.55 6.56
N ALA A 115 -3.33 -1.55 7.28
CA ALA A 115 -3.23 -3.01 7.17
C ALA A 115 -3.91 -3.78 6.01
N ARG A 116 -4.11 -3.27 4.78
CA ARG A 116 -4.96 -3.98 3.77
C ARG A 116 -4.50 -5.38 3.29
N ILE A 117 -3.34 -5.85 3.74
CA ILE A 117 -2.83 -7.18 3.41
C ILE A 117 -2.96 -8.05 4.66
N GLY A 118 -4.13 -8.68 4.81
CA GLY A 118 -4.44 -9.63 5.88
C GLY A 118 -3.82 -11.01 5.64
N GLY A 119 -3.69 -11.77 6.73
CA GLY A 119 -3.28 -13.17 6.72
C GLY A 119 -4.40 -14.14 6.33
N ASP A 120 -5.65 -13.66 6.32
CA ASP A 120 -6.80 -14.51 5.99
C ASP A 120 -6.78 -14.90 4.51
N LEU A 121 -6.95 -16.19 4.25
CA LEU A 121 -7.10 -16.78 2.93
C LEU A 121 -8.38 -17.60 2.86
N TYR A 122 -9.04 -17.55 1.72
CA TYR A 122 -10.16 -18.42 1.42
C TYR A 122 -10.20 -18.73 -0.07
N GLU A 123 -10.61 -19.94 -0.41
CA GLU A 123 -10.87 -20.34 -1.79
C GLU A 123 -11.85 -21.51 -1.83
N VAL A 124 -12.71 -21.53 -2.85
CA VAL A 124 -13.70 -22.58 -3.09
C VAL A 124 -13.61 -23.02 -4.54
N VAL A 125 -13.43 -24.31 -4.78
CA VAL A 125 -13.23 -24.91 -6.11
C VAL A 125 -14.14 -26.13 -6.26
N ALA A 126 -14.80 -26.25 -7.41
CA ALA A 126 -15.49 -27.49 -7.81
C ALA A 126 -14.47 -28.43 -8.46
N THR A 127 -14.47 -29.69 -8.01
CA THR A 127 -13.54 -30.72 -8.48
C THR A 127 -14.33 -31.99 -8.81
N GLU A 128 -13.71 -32.97 -9.48
CA GLU A 128 -14.34 -34.28 -9.72
C GLU A 128 -14.66 -35.03 -8.42
N HIS A 129 -14.01 -34.62 -7.33
CA HIS A 129 -14.22 -35.15 -5.97
C HIS A 129 -15.22 -34.30 -5.17
N GLY A 130 -16.01 -33.44 -5.83
CA GLY A 130 -16.98 -32.53 -5.23
C GLY A 130 -16.44 -31.13 -4.95
N VAL A 131 -17.24 -30.31 -4.28
CA VAL A 131 -16.86 -28.94 -3.91
C VAL A 131 -15.95 -28.93 -2.69
N ARG A 132 -14.81 -28.27 -2.83
CA ARG A 132 -13.78 -28.17 -1.80
C ARG A 132 -13.52 -26.71 -1.46
N ALA A 133 -13.34 -26.45 -0.17
CA ALA A 133 -13.05 -25.12 0.34
C ALA A 133 -11.84 -25.15 1.27
N VAL A 134 -11.02 -24.11 1.21
CA VAL A 134 -9.96 -23.83 2.18
C VAL A 134 -10.20 -22.47 2.79
N ILE A 135 -10.03 -22.38 4.11
CA ILE A 135 -10.05 -21.14 4.88
C ILE A 135 -8.89 -21.23 5.87
N GLY A 136 -8.12 -20.16 6.03
CA GLY A 136 -7.02 -20.12 6.98
C GLY A 136 -6.59 -18.69 7.33
N ASP A 137 -5.83 -18.56 8.41
CA ASP A 137 -5.22 -17.30 8.86
C ASP A 137 -3.70 -17.48 8.97
N VAL A 138 -2.95 -16.67 8.22
CA VAL A 138 -1.49 -16.63 8.26
C VAL A 138 -1.05 -15.62 9.32
N ARG A 139 -0.29 -16.09 10.32
CA ARG A 139 0.31 -15.20 11.32
C ARG A 139 1.16 -14.10 10.66
N GLY A 140 0.83 -12.86 11.00
CA GLY A 140 1.50 -11.66 10.52
C GLY A 140 0.67 -10.89 9.51
N HIS A 141 1.24 -9.81 8.96
CA HIS A 141 0.54 -8.94 8.02
C HIS A 141 1.52 -8.35 6.99
N GLY A 142 1.01 -7.92 5.84
CA GLY A 142 1.84 -7.30 4.81
C GLY A 142 2.40 -8.31 3.79
N LEU A 143 3.45 -7.89 3.08
CA LEU A 143 3.97 -8.62 1.90
C LEU A 143 4.48 -10.03 2.19
N GLY A 144 5.04 -10.27 3.39
CA GLY A 144 5.47 -11.61 3.80
C GLY A 144 4.28 -12.58 3.89
N ALA A 145 3.21 -12.17 4.59
CA ALA A 145 1.98 -12.94 4.71
C ALA A 145 1.32 -13.18 3.33
N ALA A 146 1.30 -12.16 2.45
CA ALA A 146 0.76 -12.31 1.10
C ALA A 146 1.46 -13.38 0.26
N ARG A 147 2.79 -13.52 0.40
CA ARG A 147 3.55 -14.57 -0.30
C ARG A 147 3.12 -15.95 0.17
N THR A 148 3.00 -16.14 1.49
CA THR A 148 2.54 -17.41 2.08
C THR A 148 1.11 -17.73 1.63
N VAL A 149 0.20 -16.77 1.70
CA VAL A 149 -1.19 -16.92 1.21
C VAL A 149 -1.20 -17.35 -0.26
N ALA A 150 -0.43 -16.67 -1.13
CA ALA A 150 -0.38 -17.00 -2.55
C ALA A 150 0.13 -18.42 -2.80
N ALA A 151 1.14 -18.87 -2.05
CA ALA A 151 1.67 -20.21 -2.19
C ALA A 151 0.69 -21.29 -1.69
N VAL A 152 0.03 -21.06 -0.55
CA VAL A 152 -0.97 -21.98 -0.01
C VAL A 152 -2.17 -22.11 -0.96
N LEU A 153 -2.71 -20.99 -1.45
CA LEU A 153 -3.81 -21.02 -2.42
C LEU A 153 -3.39 -21.65 -3.76
N GLY A 154 -2.18 -21.36 -4.25
CA GLY A 154 -1.64 -22.00 -5.44
C GLY A 154 -1.55 -23.53 -5.28
N SER A 155 -1.01 -24.00 -4.17
CA SER A 155 -0.93 -25.44 -3.87
C SER A 155 -2.30 -26.06 -3.63
N PHE A 156 -3.27 -25.31 -3.08
CA PHE A 156 -4.64 -25.79 -2.89
C PHE A 156 -5.32 -26.01 -4.23
N ARG A 157 -5.22 -25.05 -5.17
CA ARG A 157 -5.81 -25.16 -6.51
C ARG A 157 -5.35 -26.44 -7.22
N GLU A 158 -4.06 -26.75 -7.13
CA GLU A 158 -3.49 -27.94 -7.74
C GLU A 158 -3.93 -29.22 -7.00
N ALA A 159 -3.71 -29.26 -5.67
CA ALA A 159 -4.01 -30.44 -4.87
C ALA A 159 -5.51 -30.77 -4.81
N ALA A 160 -6.38 -29.76 -4.91
CA ALA A 160 -7.82 -29.96 -4.93
C ALA A 160 -8.28 -30.76 -6.15
N HIS A 161 -7.59 -30.65 -7.29
CA HIS A 161 -7.88 -31.45 -8.48
C HIS A 161 -7.20 -32.83 -8.45
N ASP A 162 -5.97 -32.92 -7.94
CA ASP A 162 -5.18 -34.15 -8.06
C ASP A 162 -5.45 -35.19 -6.96
N GLU A 163 -5.82 -34.77 -5.76
CA GLU A 163 -5.92 -35.66 -4.59
C GLU A 163 -7.37 -36.03 -4.32
N ALA A 164 -7.72 -37.32 -4.28
CA ALA A 164 -9.08 -37.76 -3.97
C ALA A 164 -9.48 -37.51 -2.50
N GLU A 165 -8.52 -37.54 -1.57
CA GLU A 165 -8.76 -37.37 -0.13
C GLU A 165 -8.26 -36.02 0.39
N LEU A 166 -9.02 -35.43 1.32
CA LEU A 166 -8.64 -34.19 2.03
C LEU A 166 -7.30 -34.28 2.76
N ALA A 167 -6.94 -35.47 3.28
CA ALA A 167 -5.65 -35.68 3.92
C ALA A 167 -4.47 -35.52 2.92
N GLY A 168 -4.66 -35.93 1.66
CA GLY A 168 -3.68 -35.71 0.59
C GLY A 168 -3.50 -34.23 0.29
N VAL A 169 -4.61 -33.50 0.18
CA VAL A 169 -4.62 -32.04 0.00
C VAL A 169 -3.85 -31.36 1.14
N LEU A 170 -4.16 -31.67 2.40
CA LEU A 170 -3.52 -31.07 3.56
C LEU A 170 -2.01 -31.31 3.58
N ARG A 171 -1.55 -32.54 3.27
CA ARG A 171 -0.11 -32.85 3.18
C ARG A 171 0.60 -32.08 2.07
N ARG A 172 -0.07 -31.78 0.95
CA ARG A 172 0.50 -30.93 -0.11
C ARG A 172 0.60 -29.48 0.34
N LEU A 173 -0.43 -28.97 1.03
CA LEU A 173 -0.42 -27.62 1.60
C LEU A 173 0.68 -27.46 2.66
N GLU A 174 0.83 -28.41 3.57
CA GLU A 174 1.88 -28.40 4.60
C GLU A 174 3.28 -28.40 3.97
N ARG A 175 3.52 -29.24 2.96
CA ARG A 175 4.77 -29.22 2.18
C ARG A 175 4.99 -27.89 1.47
N ALA A 176 3.93 -27.24 0.98
CA ALA A 176 4.04 -25.93 0.35
C ALA A 176 4.38 -24.83 1.37
N MET A 177 3.78 -24.87 2.56
CA MET A 177 4.10 -23.98 3.67
C MET A 177 5.56 -24.14 4.11
N ALA A 178 6.04 -25.38 4.27
CA ALA A 178 7.42 -25.66 4.66
C ALA A 178 8.48 -25.15 3.66
N ARG A 179 8.11 -24.89 2.40
CA ARG A 179 9.02 -24.29 1.39
C ARG A 179 9.08 -22.76 1.44
N HIS A 180 8.15 -22.11 2.13
CA HIS A 180 7.97 -20.66 2.08
C HIS A 180 7.99 -19.98 3.46
N LEU A 181 8.09 -20.76 4.53
CA LEU A 181 8.53 -20.36 5.88
C LEU A 181 10.04 -20.49 5.98
#